data_AF-A0A955ABU0-F1
#
_entry.id   AF-A0A955ABU0-F1
#
_cell.length_a   1.000
_cell.length_b   1.000
_cell.length_c   1.000
_cell.angle_alpha   90.00
_cell.angle_beta   90.00
_cell.angle_gamma   90.00
#
_symmetry.space_group_name_H-M   'P 1'
#
loop_
_entity.id
_entity.type
_entity.pdbx_description
1 polymer ?
#
loop_
_entity_poly.entity_id
_entity_poly.type
_entity_poly.pdbx_seq_one_letter_code
_entity_poly.pdbx_strand_id
1 'polypeptide(L)' 'MAKKTIADVDPSGKTVLMRVDFNVPQDDSGQITDDRRIRMALPSIESV' A
#
# COMPACT_ATOMS: atom_id res chain seq x y z
N MET A 1 17.03 7.85 -16.50
CA MET A 1 17.46 6.79 -15.58
C MET A 1 16.26 5.94 -15.19
N ALA A 2 16.43 4.63 -15.06
CA ALA A 2 15.39 3.76 -14.52
C ALA A 2 15.07 4.15 -13.06
N LYS A 3 13.81 4.06 -12.68
CA LYS A 3 13.41 4.25 -11.28
C LYS A 3 13.83 3.02 -10.48
N LYS A 4 14.24 3.21 -9.23
CA LYS A 4 14.41 2.12 -8.28
C LYS A 4 13.04 1.60 -7.85
N THR A 5 12.96 0.31 -7.62
CA THR A 5 11.82 -0.40 -7.06
C THR A 5 12.07 -0.74 -5.59
N ILE A 6 11.07 -1.29 -4.91
CA ILE A 6 11.20 -1.75 -3.52
C ILE A 6 12.25 -2.86 -3.40
N ALA A 7 12.41 -3.70 -4.43
CA ALA A 7 13.42 -4.76 -4.45
C ALA A 7 14.87 -4.24 -4.51
N ASP A 8 15.07 -2.95 -4.80
CA ASP A 8 16.40 -2.34 -4.97
C ASP A 8 16.90 -1.61 -3.70
N VAL A 9 16.18 -1.71 -2.58
CA VAL A 9 16.47 -0.96 -1.34
C VAL A 9 16.36 -1.84 -0.09
N ASP A 10 17.15 -1.53 0.95
CA ASP A 10 17.02 -2.11 2.29
C ASP A 10 16.31 -1.11 3.23
N PRO A 11 15.04 -1.37 3.61
CA PRO A 11 14.27 -0.50 4.49
C PRO A 11 14.47 -0.79 5.98
N SER A 12 15.24 -1.81 6.37
CA SER A 12 15.37 -2.24 7.76
C SER A 12 15.81 -1.11 8.71
N GLY A 13 15.07 -0.95 9.81
CA GLY A 13 15.32 0.08 10.82
C GLY A 13 15.02 1.52 10.38
N LYS A 14 14.33 1.72 9.23
CA LYS A 14 13.95 3.04 8.71
C LYS A 14 12.44 3.24 8.78
N THR A 15 12.03 4.49 8.93
CA THR A 15 10.64 4.89 8.68
C THR A 15 10.44 5.12 7.19
N VAL A 16 9.54 4.37 6.56
CA VAL A 16 9.24 4.45 5.13
C VAL A 16 7.91 5.19 4.90
N LEU A 17 7.94 6.25 4.08
CA LEU A 17 6.70 6.89 3.60
C LEU A 17 6.17 6.12 2.40
N MET A 18 5.04 5.44 2.57
CA MET A 18 4.39 4.68 1.50
C MET A 18 3.12 5.36 1.01
N ARG A 19 3.04 5.64 -0.29
CA ARG A 19 1.82 6.13 -0.94
C ARG A 19 1.02 4.94 -1.47
N VAL A 20 -0.21 4.80 -0.99
CA VAL A 20 -1.14 3.72 -1.37
C VAL A 20 -2.43 4.26 -1.98
N ASP A 21 -3.10 3.47 -2.82
CA ASP A 21 -4.46 3.78 -3.29
C ASP A 21 -5.51 3.11 -2.39
N PHE A 22 -5.94 3.81 -1.35
CA PHE A 22 -7.03 3.38 -0.44
C PHE A 22 -8.36 4.06 -0.74
N ASN A 23 -8.54 4.57 -1.96
CA ASN A 23 -9.83 5.08 -2.39
C ASN A 23 -10.77 3.90 -2.71
N VAL A 24 -11.47 3.40 -1.70
CA VAL A 24 -12.38 2.23 -1.76
C VAL A 24 -13.84 2.67 -1.63
N PRO A 25 -14.80 1.95 -2.24
CA PRO A 25 -16.22 2.24 -2.06
C PRO A 25 -16.65 1.97 -0.61
N GLN A 26 -17.55 2.80 -0.12
CA GLN A 26 -18.18 2.68 1.19
C GLN A 26 -19.70 2.73 1.04
N ASP A 27 -20.43 2.10 1.95
CA ASP A 27 -21.88 2.29 2.08
C ASP A 27 -22.21 3.59 2.85
N ASP A 28 -23.51 3.88 3.01
CA ASP A 28 -23.99 5.09 3.69
C ASP A 28 -23.61 5.14 5.18
N SER A 29 -23.23 4.01 5.78
CA SER A 29 -22.73 3.92 7.16
C SER A 29 -21.21 4.08 7.26
N GLY A 30 -20.52 4.26 6.13
CA GLY A 30 -19.08 4.37 6.04
C GLY A 30 -18.34 3.02 6.07
N GLN A 31 -19.06 1.89 5.96
CA GLN A 31 -18.44 0.57 5.92
C GLN A 31 -17.90 0.28 4.52
N ILE A 32 -16.70 -0.32 4.45
CA ILE A 32 -16.08 -0.71 3.19
C ILE A 32 -16.89 -1.84 2.56
N THR A 33 -17.28 -1.66 1.30
CA THR A 33 -18.07 -2.66 0.55
C THR A 33 -17.21 -3.49 -0.43
N ASP A 34 -16.04 -2.98 -0.82
CA ASP A 34 -15.01 -3.71 -1.58
C ASP A 34 -13.62 -3.28 -1.09
N ASP A 35 -12.88 -4.22 -0.50
CA ASP A 35 -11.57 -4.03 0.09
C ASP A 35 -10.41 -4.37 -0.86
N ARG A 36 -10.69 -4.69 -2.13
CA ARG A 36 -9.69 -5.18 -3.09
C ARG A 36 -8.46 -4.30 -3.17
N ARG A 37 -8.61 -2.97 -3.19
CA ARG A 37 -7.45 -2.05 -3.28
C ARG A 37 -6.57 -2.10 -2.03
N ILE A 38 -7.16 -2.32 -0.86
CA ILE A 38 -6.42 -2.49 0.40
C ILE A 38 -5.63 -3.81 0.34
N ARG A 39 -6.29 -4.92 0.00
CA ARG A 39 -5.63 -6.24 -0.12
C ARG A 39 -4.50 -6.24 -1.14
N MET A 40 -4.66 -5.54 -2.26
CA MET A 40 -3.62 -5.45 -3.29
C MET A 40 -2.40 -4.61 -2.87
N ALA A 41 -2.51 -3.77 -1.84
CA ALA A 41 -1.38 -3.01 -1.30
C ALA A 41 -0.56 -3.81 -0.28
N LEU A 42 -1.14 -4.85 0.35
CA LEU A 42 -0.51 -5.62 1.43
C LEU A 42 0.86 -6.20 1.03
N PRO A 43 1.06 -6.80 -0.16
CA PRO A 43 2.36 -7.36 -0.52
C PRO A 43 3.49 -6.33 -0.53
N SER A 44 3.20 -5.07 -0.89
CA SER A 44 4.19 -4.00 -0.84
C SER A 44 4.45 -3.52 0.60
N ILE A 45 3.41 -3.44 1.44
CA ILE A 45 3.53 -3.06 2.86
C ILE A 45 4.32 -4.11 3.65
N GLU A 46 4.10 -5.40 3.39
CA GLU A 46 4.79 -6.49 4.07
C GLU A 46 6.24 -6.69 3.59
N SER A 47 6.59 -6.13 2.43
CA SER A 47 7.93 -6.21 1.86
C SER A 47 8.92 -5.16 2.38
N VAL A 48 8.47 -4.22 3.23
CA VAL A 48 9.28 -3.09 3.73
C VAL A 48 9.50 -3.10 5.23
#